data_AF-A0A5N9HAK0-F1
#
_entry.id   AF-A0A5N9HAK0-F1
#
_cell.length_a   1.000
_cell.length_b   1.000
_cell.length_c   1.000
_cell.angle_alpha   90.00
_cell.angle_beta   90.00
_cell.angle_gamma   90.00
#
_symmetry.space_group_name_H-M   'P 1'
#
loop_
_entity.id
_entity.type
_entity.pdbx_description
1 polymer ?
#
loop_
_entity_poly.entity_id
_entity_poly.type
_entity_poly.pdbx_seq_one_letter_code
_entity_poly.pdbx_strand_id
1 'polypeptide(L)'
;MRLKRWVVSALILTVRHCSEVGKMVLDRSIDVGFISKPSDRDELESDCAVMDELVPIAASNHRLARRGKVNSEEFRNEMLFVREEGSTTRQETDRMLQECGLTESIAMEAPAIRPSRHRS
;
A
#
# COMPACT_ATOMS: atom_id res chain seq x y z
N MET A 1 18.75 -20.46 -13.82
CA MET A 1 18.13 -19.37 -14.61
C MET A 1 19.19 -18.32 -14.89
N ARG A 2 19.62 -18.11 -16.14
CA ARG A 2 20.66 -17.13 -16.50
C ARG A 2 20.04 -15.73 -16.50
N LEU A 3 20.43 -14.88 -15.55
CA LEU A 3 20.10 -13.45 -15.58
C LEU A 3 20.77 -12.82 -16.79
N LYS A 4 19.96 -12.47 -17.81
CA LYS A 4 20.41 -11.70 -18.97
C LYS A 4 20.76 -10.29 -18.48
N ARG A 5 22.05 -9.94 -18.52
CA ARG A 5 22.53 -8.62 -18.15
C ARG A 5 22.35 -7.68 -19.34
N TRP A 6 21.31 -6.85 -19.29
CA TRP A 6 21.08 -5.80 -20.28
C TRP A 6 22.06 -4.66 -20.04
N VAL A 7 22.74 -4.19 -21.08
CA VAL A 7 23.49 -2.92 -21.02
C VAL A 7 22.45 -1.81 -21.14
N VAL A 8 21.98 -1.32 -19.98
CA VAL A 8 21.07 -0.17 -19.93
C VAL A 8 21.92 1.09 -20.01
N SER A 9 21.80 1.85 -21.09
CA SER A 9 22.60 3.06 -21.33
C SER A 9 22.17 4.24 -20.45
N ALA A 10 20.90 4.26 -20.01
CA ALA A 10 20.35 5.23 -19.06
C ALA A 10 19.08 4.64 -18.40
N LEU A 11 18.95 4.81 -17.08
CA LEU A 11 17.76 4.42 -16.32
C LEU A 11 17.09 5.70 -15.81
N ILE A 12 15.81 5.90 -16.16
CA ILE A 12 15.01 7.01 -15.66
C ILE A 12 13.94 6.43 -14.75
N LEU A 13 13.93 6.87 -13.49
CA LEU A 13 12.91 6.50 -12.51
C LEU A 13 12.00 7.69 -12.25
N THR A 14 10.70 7.50 -12.46
CA THR A 14 9.68 8.51 -12.22
C THR A 14 8.63 7.96 -11.26
N VAL A 15 8.26 8.74 -10.25
CA VAL A 15 7.17 8.40 -9.31
C VAL A 15 5.91 9.17 -9.70
N ARG A 16 4.81 8.43 -9.89
CA ARG A 16 3.48 8.97 -10.27
C ARG A 16 2.39 8.22 -9.54
N HIS A 17 1.18 8.77 -9.58
CA HIS A 17 0.01 8.09 -9.03
C HIS A 17 -0.33 6.86 -9.89
N CYS A 18 -0.83 5.77 -9.28
CA CYS A 18 -1.09 4.51 -9.97
C CYS A 18 -2.05 4.66 -11.16
N SER A 19 -3.03 5.57 -11.08
CA SER A 19 -3.97 5.88 -12.15
C SER A 19 -3.35 6.56 -13.38
N GLU A 20 -2.14 7.12 -13.25
CA GLU A 20 -1.41 7.76 -14.36
C GLU A 20 -0.46 6.78 -15.05
N VAL A 21 0.13 5.85 -14.29
CA VAL A 21 1.16 4.93 -14.78
C VAL A 21 0.67 4.13 -16.00
N GLY A 22 -0.56 3.61 -15.97
CA GLY A 22 -1.11 2.88 -17.12
C GLY A 22 -1.24 3.74 -18.39
N LYS A 23 -1.60 5.02 -18.25
CA LYS A 23 -1.66 5.95 -19.39
C LYS A 23 -0.27 6.21 -19.97
N MET A 24 0.73 6.34 -19.09
CA MET A 24 2.13 6.57 -19.47
C MET A 24 2.75 5.39 -20.22
N VAL A 25 2.33 4.17 -19.92
CA VAL A 25 2.74 2.99 -20.70
C VAL A 25 2.06 3.01 -22.09
N LEU A 26 0.76 3.31 -22.12
CA LEU A 26 -0.02 3.35 -23.38
C LEU A 26 0.43 4.46 -24.34
N ASP A 27 0.79 5.63 -23.82
CA ASP A 27 1.31 6.74 -24.63
C ASP A 27 2.81 6.63 -24.95
N ARG A 28 3.47 5.55 -24.47
CA ARG A 28 4.89 5.25 -24.64
C ARG A 28 5.83 6.29 -24.02
N SER A 29 5.38 7.03 -23.00
CA SER A 29 6.25 7.90 -22.21
C SER A 29 7.14 7.15 -21.21
N ILE A 30 6.77 5.92 -20.84
CA ILE A 30 7.62 4.97 -20.09
C ILE A 30 7.51 3.57 -20.70
N ASP A 31 8.58 2.79 -20.55
CA ASP A 31 8.61 1.41 -21.05
C ASP A 31 7.88 0.42 -20.12
N VAL A 32 8.01 0.62 -18.80
CA VAL A 32 7.48 -0.29 -17.76
C VAL A 32 6.97 0.53 -16.58
N GLY A 33 5.81 0.15 -16.06
CA GLY A 33 5.21 0.72 -14.85
C GLY A 33 5.03 -0.31 -13.74
N PHE A 34 5.21 0.10 -12.48
CA PHE A 34 4.91 -0.71 -11.30
C PHE A 34 3.68 -0.14 -10.60
N ILE A 35 2.65 -0.96 -10.41
CA ILE A 35 1.38 -0.61 -9.78
C ILE A 35 0.97 -1.68 -8.77
N SER A 36 0.24 -1.28 -7.72
CA SER A 36 -0.15 -2.17 -6.62
C SER A 36 -1.32 -3.11 -6.95
N LYS A 37 -2.07 -2.82 -8.02
CA LYS A 37 -3.17 -3.65 -8.51
C LYS A 37 -3.03 -3.83 -10.03
N PRO A 38 -3.38 -5.00 -10.60
CA PRO A 38 -3.40 -5.20 -12.04
C PRO A 38 -4.22 -4.13 -12.74
N SER A 39 -3.84 -3.76 -13.97
CA SER A 39 -4.64 -2.84 -14.76
C SER A 39 -5.86 -3.56 -15.33
N ASP A 40 -7.04 -2.93 -15.25
CA ASP A 40 -8.27 -3.44 -15.87
C ASP A 40 -8.34 -3.14 -17.40
N ARG A 41 -7.24 -2.72 -18.01
CA ARG A 41 -7.17 -2.35 -19.43
C ARG A 41 -6.64 -3.50 -20.27
N ASP A 42 -7.42 -3.94 -21.25
CA ASP A 42 -7.06 -5.04 -22.15
C ASP A 42 -5.80 -4.77 -22.99
N GLU A 43 -5.45 -3.50 -23.19
CA GLU A 43 -4.26 -3.09 -23.94
C GLU A 43 -2.96 -3.19 -23.12
N LEU A 44 -3.05 -3.52 -21.83
CA LEU A 44 -1.91 -3.64 -20.92
C LEU A 44 -1.75 -5.08 -20.41
N GLU A 45 -0.56 -5.64 -20.60
CA GLU A 45 -0.16 -6.88 -19.95
C GLU A 45 0.38 -6.56 -18.55
N SER A 46 -0.12 -7.27 -17.53
CA SER A 46 0.26 -7.08 -16.13
C SER A 46 0.75 -8.39 -15.52
N ASP A 47 1.99 -8.41 -15.06
CA ASP A 47 2.59 -9.54 -14.32
C ASP A 47 2.84 -9.19 -12.86
N CYS A 48 2.62 -10.16 -11.96
CA CYS A 48 2.97 -10.01 -10.55
C CYS A 48 4.48 -10.13 -10.37
N ALA A 49 5.15 -8.99 -10.16
CA ALA A 49 6.57 -8.97 -9.87
C ALA A 49 6.89 -9.28 -8.39
N VAL A 50 6.08 -8.77 -7.47
CA VAL A 50 6.27 -8.86 -6.01
C VAL A 50 4.90 -8.91 -5.33
N MET A 51 4.80 -9.69 -4.26
CA MET A 51 3.67 -9.66 -3.32
C MET A 51 4.10 -8.96 -2.03
N ASP A 52 3.22 -8.13 -1.48
CA ASP A 52 3.40 -7.48 -0.19
C ASP A 52 2.23 -7.82 0.77
N GLU A 53 2.44 -7.55 2.06
CA GLU A 53 1.46 -7.79 3.11
C GLU A 53 1.15 -6.49 3.86
N LEU A 54 -0.14 -6.24 4.09
CA LEU A 54 -0.60 -5.19 4.99
C LEU A 54 -0.65 -5.73 6.41
N VAL A 55 0.17 -5.15 7.28
CA VAL A 55 0.29 -5.57 8.68
C VAL A 55 -0.06 -4.43 9.64
N PRO A 56 -0.80 -4.71 10.73
CA PRO A 56 -0.95 -3.76 11.82
C PRO A 56 0.38 -3.46 12.48
N ILE A 57 0.63 -2.19 12.79
CA ILE A 57 1.80 -1.74 13.52
C ILE A 57 1.33 -1.05 14.80
N ALA A 58 1.93 -1.41 15.93
CA ALA A 58 1.70 -0.79 17.22
C ALA A 58 3.03 -0.43 17.89
N ALA A 59 3.00 0.52 18.82
CA ALA A 59 4.15 0.83 19.65
C ALA A 59 4.60 -0.39 20.45
N SER A 60 5.90 -0.53 20.72
CA SER A 60 6.46 -1.71 21.41
C SER A 60 5.96 -1.89 22.85
N ASN A 61 5.45 -0.83 23.47
CA ASN A 61 4.81 -0.84 24.79
C ASN A 61 3.28 -1.04 24.73
N HIS A 62 2.70 -1.20 23.55
CA HIS A 62 1.27 -1.42 23.39
C HIS A 62 0.86 -2.80 23.95
N ARG A 63 -0.32 -2.88 24.58
CA ARG A 63 -0.84 -4.11 25.21
C ARG A 63 -0.88 -5.30 24.25
N LEU A 64 -1.21 -5.03 22.99
CA LEU A 64 -1.31 -6.05 21.94
C LEU A 64 0.02 -6.36 21.23
N ALA A 65 1.07 -5.54 21.40
CA ALA A 65 2.34 -5.71 20.67
C ALA A 65 3.10 -7.00 21.06
N ARG A 66 2.80 -7.57 22.23
CA ARG A 66 3.42 -8.83 22.71
C ARG A 66 2.54 -10.06 22.50
N ARG A 67 1.36 -9.90 21.89
CA ARG A 67 0.44 -11.00 21.62
C ARG A 67 0.85 -11.68 20.31
N GLY A 68 0.96 -13.01 20.32
CA GLY A 68 1.26 -13.78 19.11
C GLY A 68 0.10 -13.86 18.11
N LYS A 69 -1.14 -13.69 18.60
CA LYS A 69 -2.37 -13.56 17.80
C LYS A 69 -3.30 -12.58 18.53
N VAL A 70 -4.02 -11.78 17.77
CA VAL A 70 -5.03 -10.83 18.24
C VAL A 70 -6.32 -11.14 17.49
N ASN A 71 -7.44 -11.25 18.21
CA ASN A 71 -8.74 -11.45 17.60
C ASN A 71 -9.46 -10.11 17.32
N SER A 72 -10.54 -10.16 16.54
CA SER A 72 -11.30 -8.96 16.16
C SER A 72 -11.92 -8.24 17.37
N GLU A 73 -12.38 -8.96 18.40
CA GLU A 73 -12.94 -8.34 19.61
C GLU A 73 -11.91 -7.53 20.40
N GLU A 74 -10.68 -8.03 20.51
CA GLU A 74 -9.57 -7.32 21.12
C GLU A 74 -9.23 -6.06 20.32
N PHE A 75 -9.25 -6.16 18.99
CA PHE A 75 -8.97 -5.05 18.08
C PHE A 75 -10.07 -3.98 18.07
N ARG A 76 -11.33 -4.37 18.27
CA ARG A 76 -12.50 -3.46 18.34
C ARG A 76 -12.35 -2.40 19.42
N ASN A 77 -11.69 -2.76 20.52
CA ASN A 77 -11.47 -1.89 21.66
C ASN A 77 -10.26 -0.95 21.51
N GLU A 78 -9.54 -1.03 20.38
CA GLU A 78 -8.37 -0.20 20.13
C GLU A 78 -8.70 0.96 19.18
N MET A 79 -7.93 2.04 19.29
CA MET A 79 -8.02 3.18 18.38
C MET A 79 -7.16 2.92 17.15
N LEU A 80 -7.79 2.91 15.97
CA LEU A 80 -7.09 2.68 14.71
C LEU A 80 -6.69 4.00 14.06
N PHE A 81 -5.40 4.07 13.71
CA PHE A 81 -4.86 5.13 12.86
C PHE A 81 -4.69 4.57 11.46
N VAL A 82 -5.35 5.18 10.49
CA VAL A 82 -5.38 4.70 9.11
C VAL A 82 -4.89 5.78 8.14
N ARG A 83 -4.52 5.35 6.94
CA ARG A 83 -4.14 6.25 5.85
C ARG A 83 -5.33 7.06 5.37
N GLU A 84 -5.08 8.21 4.77
CA GLU A 84 -6.09 9.03 4.11
C GLU A 84 -6.89 8.23 3.07
N GLU A 85 -8.17 8.59 2.95
CA GLU A 85 -9.08 8.08 1.92
C GLU A 85 -8.50 8.30 0.51
N GLY A 86 -8.71 7.32 -0.37
CA GLY A 86 -8.27 7.37 -1.77
C GLY A 86 -6.91 6.71 -2.06
N SER A 87 -6.12 6.35 -1.04
CA SER A 87 -4.92 5.52 -1.27
C SER A 87 -5.30 4.04 -1.47
N THR A 88 -4.56 3.32 -2.32
CA THR A 88 -4.79 1.88 -2.55
C THR A 88 -4.68 1.08 -1.25
N THR A 89 -3.71 1.44 -0.39
CA THR A 89 -3.56 0.85 0.95
C THR A 89 -4.79 1.10 1.83
N ARG A 90 -5.40 2.29 1.77
CA ARG A 90 -6.61 2.60 2.54
C ARG A 90 -7.79 1.76 2.08
N GLN A 91 -8.00 1.62 0.77
CA GLN A 91 -9.07 0.76 0.24
C GLN A 91 -8.97 -0.68 0.73
N GLU A 92 -7.78 -1.26 0.72
CA GLU A 92 -7.57 -2.62 1.24
C GLU A 92 -7.76 -2.68 2.76
N THR A 93 -7.29 -1.67 3.49
CA THR A 93 -7.50 -1.56 4.94
C THR A 93 -9.00 -1.50 5.28
N ASP A 94 -9.76 -0.67 4.58
CA ASP A 94 -11.21 -0.52 4.79
C ASP A 94 -11.95 -1.82 4.51
N ARG A 95 -11.59 -2.51 3.43
CA ARG A 95 -12.14 -3.83 3.12
C ARG A 95 -11.88 -4.81 4.26
N MET A 96 -10.63 -4.90 4.74
CA MET A 96 -10.27 -5.80 5.84
C MET A 96 -11.01 -5.45 7.14
N LEU A 97 -11.14 -4.16 7.47
CA LEU A 97 -11.86 -3.70 8.64
C LEU A 97 -13.36 -4.01 8.52
N GLN A 98 -13.96 -3.84 7.34
CA GLN A 98 -15.36 -4.16 7.09
C GLN A 98 -15.62 -5.67 7.23
N GLU A 99 -14.77 -6.52 6.64
CA GLU A 99 -14.86 -7.99 6.75
C GLU A 99 -14.76 -8.45 8.22
N CYS A 100 -14.01 -7.73 9.05
CA CYS A 100 -13.88 -8.00 10.49
C CYS A 100 -14.91 -7.28 11.37
N GLY A 101 -15.77 -6.43 10.79
CA GLY A 101 -16.76 -5.61 11.50
C GLY A 101 -16.14 -4.52 12.41
N LEU A 102 -14.99 -3.96 12.03
CA LEU A 102 -14.16 -3.04 12.83
C LEU A 102 -14.12 -1.60 12.31
N THR A 103 -14.98 -1.25 11.36
CA THR A 103 -14.99 0.08 10.72
C THR A 103 -15.19 1.23 11.73
N GLU A 104 -15.91 1.00 12.83
CA GLU A 104 -16.18 2.00 13.88
C GLU A 104 -14.97 2.30 14.78
N SER A 105 -13.91 1.49 14.71
CA SER A 105 -12.70 1.65 15.53
C SER A 105 -11.70 2.66 14.95
N ILE A 106 -12.00 3.27 13.80
CA ILE A 106 -11.15 4.29 13.17
C ILE A 106 -11.21 5.57 13.98
N ALA A 107 -10.09 5.90 14.65
CA ALA A 107 -9.98 7.07 15.51
C ALA A 107 -9.36 8.27 14.79
N MET A 108 -8.53 8.04 13.76
CA MET A 108 -7.81 9.10 13.07
C MET A 108 -7.37 8.67 11.66
N GLU A 109 -7.36 9.64 10.75
CA GLU A 109 -6.80 9.50 9.40
C GLU A 109 -5.61 10.46 9.21
N ALA A 110 -4.58 10.02 8.47
CA ALA A 110 -3.48 10.90 8.11
C ALA A 110 -2.91 10.64 6.71
N PRO A 111 -2.44 11.70 6.02
CA PRO A 111 -1.98 11.65 4.62
C PRO A 111 -0.64 10.94 4.40
N ALA A 112 0.10 10.58 5.45
CA ALA A 112 1.44 10.02 5.31
C ALA A 112 1.76 9.00 6.40
N ILE A 113 2.40 7.91 5.98
CA ILE A 113 2.98 6.90 6.88
C ILE A 113 4.10 7.52 7.75
N ARG A 114 4.74 8.57 7.24
CA ARG A 114 5.76 9.30 7.99
C ARG A 114 5.10 10.46 8.75
N PRO A 115 5.08 10.46 10.09
CA PRO A 115 4.70 11.65 10.83
C PRO A 115 5.65 12.79 10.43
N SER A 116 5.07 13.96 10.13
CA SER A 116 5.86 15.16 9.84
C SER A 116 6.78 15.41 11.01
N ARG A 117 8.11 15.39 10.78
CA ARG A 117 9.06 15.77 11.81
C ARG A 117 8.74 17.21 12.21
N HIS A 118 8.17 17.38 13.41
CA HIS A 118 8.25 18.68 14.07
C HIS A 118 9.74 18.90 14.34
N ARG A 119 10.35 19.79 13.56
CA ARG A 119 11.62 20.40 13.95
C ARG A 119 11.29 21.30 15.13
N SER A 120 11.75 20.91 16.31
CA SER A 120 12.04 21.84 17.40
C SER A 120 13.13 22.82 16.98
#